data_AF-A0AAP2GEX1-F1
#
_entry.id   AF-A0AAP2GEX1-F1
#
_cell.length_a   1.000
_cell.length_b   1.000
_cell.length_c   1.000
_cell.angle_alpha   90.00
_cell.angle_beta   90.00
_cell.angle_gamma   90.00
#
_symmetry.space_group_name_H-M   'P 1'
#
loop_
_entity.id
_entity.type
_entity.pdbx_description
1 polymer ?
#
loop_
_entity_poly.entity_id
_entity_poly.type
_entity_poly.pdbx_seq_one_letter_code
_entity_poly.pdbx_strand_id
1 'polypeptide(L)'
;MEMTTRQLNSLKNVAVGTLLATGTATGLFLVGRHFYRRIVSSTAQKHSLDEGDPATLAKQLKMAFENDNYFGWGSNEAAIFQVFNQLPSKTMYARVQKEYMNLYNRNLNADLEDELSSDEYNQLITILAGKK
;
A
#
# COMPACT_ATOMS: atom_id res chain seq x y z
N MET A 1 28.02 24.87 45.97
CA MET A 1 26.70 24.91 45.33
C MET A 1 26.96 25.18 43.85
N GLU A 2 27.28 24.14 43.10
CA GLU A 2 26.31 23.27 42.42
C GLU A 2 25.66 23.95 41.22
N MET A 3 26.01 23.40 40.05
CA MET A 3 25.15 23.20 38.87
C MET A 3 24.65 24.48 38.16
N THR A 4 24.88 24.78 36.88
CA THR A 4 25.21 23.92 35.74
C THR A 4 25.61 24.80 34.55
N THR A 5 26.84 24.67 34.06
CA THR A 5 27.33 25.18 32.78
C THR A 5 26.83 24.30 31.62
N ARG A 6 25.52 24.33 31.29
CA ARG A 6 24.97 23.58 30.12
C ARG A 6 23.74 24.21 29.43
N GLN A 7 23.63 25.54 29.37
CA GLN A 7 22.64 26.20 28.49
C GLN A 7 23.23 26.61 27.13
N LEU A 8 24.09 25.75 26.57
CA LEU A 8 24.71 25.94 25.25
C LEU A 8 24.57 24.71 24.33
N ASN A 9 23.69 23.74 24.66
CA ASN A 9 23.50 22.52 23.85
C ASN A 9 22.06 21.97 23.88
N SER A 10 21.05 22.73 23.45
CA SER A 10 19.72 22.16 23.14
C SER A 10 19.17 22.50 21.74
N LEU A 11 20.02 23.01 20.83
CA LEU A 11 19.73 23.03 19.37
C LEU A 11 20.01 21.66 18.71
N LYS A 12 19.46 20.62 19.31
CA LYS A 12 19.24 19.30 18.71
C LYS A 12 17.96 18.80 19.34
N ASN A 13 16.81 19.25 18.82
CA ASN A 13 15.52 18.53 18.75
C ASN A 13 14.36 19.50 18.48
N VAL A 14 13.75 19.33 17.31
CA VAL A 14 12.33 19.60 16.97
C VAL A 14 11.84 21.04 17.08
N ALA A 15 11.90 21.78 15.97
CA ALA A 15 10.95 22.85 15.63
C ALA A 15 11.12 23.30 14.16
N VAL A 16 10.61 22.53 13.19
CA VAL A 16 10.41 22.98 11.79
C VAL A 16 9.28 22.12 11.20
N GLY A 17 8.13 22.58 10.71
CA GLY A 17 7.51 23.89 10.68
C GLY A 17 6.01 23.68 10.41
N THR A 18 5.16 24.07 11.36
CA THR A 18 3.68 23.99 11.30
C THR A 18 3.03 25.35 11.01
N LEU A 19 3.78 26.28 10.40
CA LEU A 19 3.32 27.66 10.20
C LEU A 19 3.29 27.98 8.71
N LEU A 20 2.10 28.42 8.23
CA LEU A 20 1.78 29.08 6.95
C LEU A 20 1.17 28.23 5.82
N ALA A 21 -0.04 27.71 6.00
CA ALA A 21 -0.96 27.46 4.87
C ALA A 21 -2.45 27.52 5.26
N THR A 22 -2.86 28.54 6.03
CA THR A 22 -4.28 28.95 6.07
C THR A 22 -4.60 29.71 4.78
N GLY A 23 -5.21 29.05 3.80
CA GLY A 23 -5.67 29.72 2.58
C GLY A 23 -6.17 28.78 1.49
N THR A 24 -7.39 28.25 1.67
CA THR A 24 -8.17 27.39 0.74
C THR A 24 -7.67 25.94 0.59
N ALA A 25 -8.64 25.00 0.63
CA ALA A 25 -8.45 23.55 0.61
C ALA A 25 -7.66 23.01 -0.60
N THR A 26 -7.44 23.84 -1.62
CA THR A 26 -6.67 23.52 -2.83
C THR A 26 -5.17 23.35 -2.58
N GLY A 27 -4.59 24.05 -1.60
CA GLY A 27 -3.14 23.99 -1.33
C GLY A 27 -2.66 22.65 -0.78
N LEU A 28 -3.50 21.94 -0.02
CA LEU A 28 -3.17 20.64 0.57
C LEU A 28 -3.20 19.49 -0.46
N PHE A 29 -3.92 19.65 -1.57
CA PHE A 29 -4.12 18.60 -2.56
C PHE A 29 -2.87 18.35 -3.42
N LEU A 30 -2.08 19.39 -3.73
CA LEU A 30 -0.96 19.28 -4.67
C LEU A 30 0.36 18.85 -4.03
N VAL A 31 0.59 19.15 -2.74
CA VAL A 31 1.81 18.70 -2.03
C VAL A 31 1.69 17.24 -1.59
N GLY A 32 0.47 16.71 -1.46
CA GLY A 32 0.21 15.32 -1.07
C GLY A 32 0.65 14.27 -2.11
N ARG A 33 0.77 14.63 -3.40
CA ARG A 33 1.02 13.63 -4.46
C ARG A 33 2.49 13.23 -4.63
N HIS A 34 3.46 13.97 -4.09
CA HIS A 34 4.90 13.67 -4.31
C HIS A 34 5.71 13.34 -3.04
N PHE A 35 5.28 13.74 -1.84
CA PHE A 35 6.06 13.58 -0.60
C PHE A 35 5.50 12.60 0.44
N TYR A 36 4.44 11.84 0.13
CA TYR A 36 3.84 10.90 1.09
C TYR A 36 4.71 9.66 1.39
N ARG A 37 5.78 9.43 0.62
CA ARG A 37 6.58 8.19 0.68
C ARG A 37 7.63 8.11 1.81
N ARG A 38 7.73 9.07 2.75
CA ARG A 38 8.88 9.07 3.69
C ARG A 38 8.62 9.33 5.17
N ILE A 39 7.37 9.41 5.63
CA ILE A 39 7.09 9.65 7.07
C ILE A 39 6.54 8.41 7.81
N VAL A 40 6.10 7.36 7.09
CA VAL A 40 5.62 6.11 7.72
C VAL A 40 6.58 4.95 7.45
N SER A 41 7.75 4.95 8.10
CA SER A 41 8.67 3.81 8.06
C SER A 41 9.62 3.76 9.26
N SER A 42 9.20 3.23 10.42
CA SER A 42 10.15 2.86 11.48
C SER A 42 9.73 1.75 12.46
N THR A 43 8.85 0.81 12.08
CA THR A 43 8.57 -0.37 12.95
C THR A 43 8.40 -1.70 12.20
N ALA A 44 8.34 -1.70 10.85
CA ALA A 44 8.05 -2.90 10.07
C ALA A 44 9.27 -3.55 9.37
N GLN A 45 10.51 -3.22 9.75
CA GLN A 45 11.73 -3.80 9.13
C GLN A 45 12.01 -5.26 9.53
N LYS A 46 11.16 -5.90 10.33
CA LYS A 46 11.30 -7.33 10.68
C LYS A 46 10.49 -8.28 9.79
N HIS A 47 9.66 -7.76 8.87
CA HIS A 47 8.83 -8.56 7.95
C HIS A 47 9.20 -8.32 6.47
N SER A 48 10.45 -7.94 6.20
CA SER A 48 10.96 -7.58 4.87
C SER A 48 12.05 -8.53 4.35
N LEU A 49 12.14 -9.73 4.92
CA LEU A 49 13.13 -10.74 4.52
C LEU A 49 12.52 -11.96 3.80
N ASP A 50 11.18 -12.02 3.72
CA ASP A 50 10.46 -13.01 2.93
C ASP A 50 9.88 -12.28 1.70
N GLU A 51 10.01 -12.90 0.53
CA GLU A 51 9.68 -12.35 -0.80
C GLU A 51 8.34 -11.58 -0.86
N GLY A 52 8.34 -10.26 -0.71
CA GLY A 52 7.12 -9.44 -0.78
C GLY A 52 6.24 -9.51 0.48
N ASP A 53 5.84 -8.36 1.02
CA ASP A 53 4.95 -8.31 2.18
C ASP A 53 3.49 -8.64 1.77
N PRO A 54 2.87 -9.72 2.28
CA PRO A 54 1.52 -10.14 1.88
C PRO A 54 0.46 -9.07 2.18
N ALA A 55 0.62 -8.32 3.26
CA ALA A 55 -0.30 -7.23 3.60
C ALA A 55 -0.20 -6.07 2.60
N THR A 56 1.00 -5.79 2.08
CA THR A 56 1.20 -4.78 1.03
C THR A 56 0.53 -5.20 -0.28
N LEU A 57 0.68 -6.47 -0.70
CA LEU A 57 0.02 -6.98 -1.90
C LEU A 57 -1.51 -6.99 -1.75
N ALA A 58 -2.02 -7.36 -0.57
CA ALA A 58 -3.46 -7.30 -0.28
C ALA A 58 -4.01 -5.86 -0.41
N LYS A 59 -3.29 -4.87 0.09
CA LYS A 59 -3.65 -3.44 -0.07
C LYS A 59 -3.63 -3.01 -1.53
N GLN A 60 -2.66 -3.46 -2.31
CA GLN A 60 -2.59 -3.15 -3.74
C GLN A 60 -3.78 -3.71 -4.50
N LEU A 61 -4.20 -4.95 -4.20
CA LEU A 61 -5.41 -5.54 -4.77
C LEU A 61 -6.65 -4.74 -4.38
N LYS A 62 -6.78 -4.37 -3.10
CA LYS A 62 -7.91 -3.54 -2.66
C LYS A 62 -7.97 -2.21 -3.39
N MET A 63 -6.82 -1.53 -3.54
CA MET A 63 -6.74 -0.29 -4.31
C MET A 63 -7.09 -0.51 -5.78
N ALA A 64 -6.73 -1.66 -6.37
CA ALA A 64 -7.09 -1.98 -7.75
C ALA A 64 -8.60 -2.16 -7.93
N PHE A 65 -9.28 -2.83 -7.01
CA PHE A 65 -10.74 -3.00 -7.01
C PHE A 65 -11.47 -1.67 -6.79
N GLU A 66 -10.93 -0.82 -5.90
CA GLU A 66 -11.55 0.47 -5.59
C GLU A 66 -11.24 1.57 -6.62
N ASN A 67 -10.29 1.34 -7.53
CA ASN A 67 -9.89 2.31 -8.55
C ASN A 67 -10.89 2.35 -9.71
N ASP A 68 -12.19 2.31 -9.44
CA ASP A 68 -13.22 2.39 -10.46
C ASP A 68 -13.15 3.77 -11.11
N ASN A 69 -12.44 3.83 -12.24
CA ASN A 69 -12.21 5.06 -12.99
C ASN A 69 -13.62 5.56 -13.33
N TYR A 70 -14.04 6.71 -12.80
CA TYR A 70 -15.39 7.28 -12.89
C TYR A 70 -16.02 7.32 -14.31
N PHE A 71 -15.22 7.07 -15.35
CA PHE A 71 -15.60 7.01 -16.75
C PHE A 71 -15.71 5.59 -17.35
N GLY A 72 -15.42 4.52 -16.61
CA GLY A 72 -15.60 3.13 -17.06
C GLY A 72 -14.61 2.61 -18.12
N TRP A 73 -13.40 3.19 -18.21
CA TRP A 73 -12.36 2.71 -19.12
C TRP A 73 -11.30 1.89 -18.36
N GLY A 74 -11.29 0.58 -18.64
CA GLY A 74 -10.60 -0.51 -17.94
C GLY A 74 -9.12 -0.29 -17.65
N SER A 75 -8.83 0.09 -16.41
CA SER A 75 -7.47 0.27 -15.87
C SER A 75 -7.26 -0.54 -14.58
N ASN A 76 -8.27 -1.28 -14.12
CA ASN A 76 -8.27 -1.97 -12.82
C ASN A 76 -7.73 -3.37 -12.98
N GLU A 77 -8.12 -4.03 -14.06
CA GLU A 77 -7.70 -5.35 -14.47
C GLU A 77 -6.16 -5.37 -14.62
N ALA A 78 -5.61 -4.38 -15.31
CA ALA A 78 -4.16 -4.24 -15.48
C ALA A 78 -3.41 -4.13 -14.14
N ALA A 79 -3.96 -3.41 -13.16
CA ALA A 79 -3.37 -3.29 -11.83
C ALA A 79 -3.45 -4.62 -11.06
N ILE A 80 -4.57 -5.35 -11.17
CA ILE A 80 -4.72 -6.70 -10.60
C ILE A 80 -3.65 -7.63 -11.21
N PHE A 81 -3.54 -7.70 -12.54
CA PHE A 81 -2.54 -8.52 -13.23
C PHE A 81 -1.11 -8.13 -12.83
N GLN A 82 -0.82 -6.83 -12.65
CA GLN A 82 0.48 -6.37 -12.18
C GLN A 82 0.81 -6.89 -10.76
N VAL A 83 -0.17 -6.96 -9.85
CA VAL A 83 0.04 -7.55 -8.52
C VAL A 83 0.28 -9.05 -8.63
N PHE A 84 -0.49 -9.76 -9.45
CA PHE A 84 -0.31 -11.21 -9.65
C PHE A 84 1.05 -11.56 -10.26
N ASN A 85 1.58 -10.69 -11.13
CA ASN A 85 2.93 -10.85 -11.66
C ASN A 85 4.01 -10.71 -10.58
N GLN A 86 3.79 -9.87 -9.56
CA GLN A 86 4.70 -9.68 -8.42
C GLN A 86 4.66 -10.83 -7.41
N LEU A 87 3.62 -11.67 -7.43
CA LEU A 87 3.56 -12.84 -6.53
C LEU A 87 4.74 -13.79 -6.83
N PRO A 88 5.55 -14.14 -5.82
CA PRO A 88 6.67 -15.07 -6.00
C PRO A 88 6.22 -16.53 -6.08
N SER A 89 5.14 -16.89 -5.37
CA SER A 89 4.69 -18.28 -5.21
C SER A 89 3.20 -18.39 -4.91
N LYS A 90 2.65 -19.60 -5.04
CA LYS A 90 1.28 -19.92 -4.61
C LYS A 90 1.11 -19.80 -3.10
N THR A 91 2.16 -20.13 -2.34
CA THR A 91 2.17 -19.96 -0.89
C THR A 91 2.06 -18.48 -0.51
N MET A 92 2.73 -17.59 -1.24
CA MET A 92 2.57 -16.16 -1.02
C MET A 92 1.14 -15.71 -1.32
N TYR A 93 0.52 -16.21 -2.39
CA TYR A 93 -0.89 -15.93 -2.67
C TYR A 93 -1.82 -16.33 -1.52
N ALA A 94 -1.63 -17.51 -0.93
CA ALA A 94 -2.41 -17.94 0.24
C ALA A 94 -2.22 -17.02 1.45
N ARG A 95 -1.00 -16.50 1.67
CA ARG A 95 -0.73 -15.49 2.71
C ARG A 95 -1.43 -14.17 2.39
N VAL A 96 -1.43 -13.73 1.14
CA VAL A 96 -2.15 -12.53 0.68
C VAL A 96 -3.65 -12.67 0.90
N GLN A 97 -4.25 -13.81 0.57
CA GLN A 97 -5.68 -14.09 0.83
C GLN A 97 -6.01 -13.96 2.33
N LYS A 98 -5.15 -14.52 3.20
CA LYS A 98 -5.31 -14.41 4.65
C LYS A 98 -5.22 -12.96 5.13
N GLU A 99 -4.21 -12.20 4.69
CA GLU A 99 -4.07 -10.80 5.07
C GLU A 99 -5.22 -9.94 4.52
N TYR A 100 -5.71 -10.23 3.32
CA TYR A 100 -6.87 -9.56 2.74
C TYR A 100 -8.13 -9.76 3.59
N MET A 101 -8.39 -10.99 4.02
CA MET A 101 -9.47 -11.31 4.96
C MET A 101 -9.28 -10.57 6.30
N ASN A 102 -8.07 -10.54 6.85
CA ASN A 102 -7.81 -9.85 8.11
C ASN A 102 -8.03 -8.32 8.02
N LEU A 103 -7.61 -7.72 6.91
CA LEU A 103 -7.66 -6.26 6.71
C LEU A 103 -9.07 -5.77 6.37
N TYR A 104 -9.83 -6.55 5.59
CA TYR A 104 -11.08 -6.07 4.98
C TYR A 104 -12.30 -6.92 5.33
N ASN A 105 -12.11 -8.07 6.00
CA ASN A 105 -13.16 -9.03 6.31
C ASN A 105 -13.94 -9.48 5.06
N ARG A 106 -13.22 -9.64 3.94
CA ARG A 106 -13.73 -10.04 2.62
C ARG A 106 -12.92 -11.20 2.07
N ASN A 107 -13.54 -12.00 1.21
CA ASN A 107 -12.86 -13.09 0.50
C ASN A 107 -12.21 -12.54 -0.78
N LEU A 108 -10.89 -12.64 -0.88
CA LEU A 108 -10.16 -12.12 -2.04
C LEU A 108 -10.58 -12.77 -3.36
N ASN A 109 -10.89 -14.08 -3.38
CA ASN A 109 -11.31 -14.73 -4.63
C ASN A 109 -12.69 -14.26 -5.08
N ALA A 110 -13.62 -14.06 -4.13
CA ALA A 110 -14.94 -13.52 -4.45
C ALA A 110 -14.82 -12.11 -5.04
N ASP A 111 -13.99 -11.25 -4.43
CA ASP A 111 -13.75 -9.92 -4.97
C ASP A 111 -13.08 -9.98 -6.35
N LEU A 112 -12.18 -10.93 -6.61
CA LEU A 112 -11.60 -11.12 -7.95
C LEU A 112 -12.62 -11.60 -8.99
N GLU A 113 -13.60 -12.43 -8.58
CA GLU A 113 -14.67 -12.92 -9.46
C GLU A 113 -15.70 -11.83 -9.78
N ASP A 114 -15.94 -10.91 -8.84
CA ASP A 114 -16.82 -9.76 -9.04
C ASP A 114 -16.18 -8.69 -9.95
N GLU A 115 -14.86 -8.50 -9.83
CA GLU A 115 -14.13 -7.42 -10.52
C GLU A 115 -13.63 -7.80 -11.92
N LEU A 116 -13.51 -9.09 -12.24
CA LEU A 116 -12.96 -9.57 -13.51
C LEU A 116 -14.00 -10.30 -14.35
N SER A 117 -13.91 -10.16 -15.68
CA SER A 117 -14.63 -11.05 -16.58
C SER A 117 -14.13 -12.49 -16.45
N SER A 118 -14.94 -13.47 -16.88
CA SER A 118 -14.53 -14.89 -16.82
C SER A 118 -13.23 -15.17 -17.59
N ASP A 119 -12.99 -14.49 -18.71
CA ASP A 119 -11.77 -14.66 -19.49
C ASP A 119 -10.54 -14.12 -18.75
N GLU A 120 -10.67 -12.95 -18.11
CA GLU A 120 -9.59 -12.34 -17.32
C GLU A 120 -9.29 -13.14 -16.05
N TYR A 121 -10.33 -13.62 -15.36
CA TYR A 121 -10.16 -14.48 -14.21
C TYR A 121 -9.40 -15.77 -14.60
N ASN A 122 -9.77 -16.41 -15.72
CA ASN A 122 -9.06 -17.59 -16.22
C ASN A 122 -7.58 -17.31 -16.55
N GLN A 123 -7.27 -16.14 -17.11
CA GLN A 123 -5.88 -15.72 -17.36
C GLN A 123 -5.11 -15.55 -16.04
N LEU A 124 -5.74 -14.93 -15.05
CA LEU A 124 -5.15 -14.70 -13.74
C LEU A 124 -4.89 -16.02 -12.99
N ILE A 125 -5.82 -16.98 -13.05
CA ILE A 125 -5.62 -18.34 -12.56
C ILE A 125 -4.46 -19.03 -13.29
N THR A 126 -4.31 -18.82 -14.60
CA THR A 126 -3.18 -19.37 -15.38
C THR A 126 -1.83 -18.81 -14.89
N ILE A 127 -1.75 -17.51 -14.63
CA ILE A 127 -0.54 -16.88 -14.06
C ILE A 127 -0.21 -17.49 -12.70
N LEU A 128 -1.21 -17.62 -11.82
CA LEU A 128 -1.05 -18.20 -10.49
C LEU A 128 -0.64 -19.69 -10.57
N ALA A 129 -1.24 -20.45 -11.48
CA ALA A 129 -0.92 -21.86 -11.70
C ALA A 129 0.54 -22.06 -12.12
N GLY A 130 1.11 -21.12 -12.87
CA GLY A 130 2.51 -21.11 -13.28
C GLY A 130 3.51 -20.69 -12.19
N LYS A 131 3.04 -20.18 -11.03
CA LYS A 131 3.91 -19.89 -9.89
C LYS A 131 4.36 -21.17 -9.19
N LYS A 132 5.58 -21.12 -8.64
CA LYS A 132 6.15 -22.21 -7.84
C LYS A 132 5.41 -22.40 -6.51
#